data_AF-A0A3B8ULG8-F1
#
_entry.id   AF-A0A3B8ULG8-F1
#
_cell.length_a   1.000
_cell.length_b   1.000
_cell.length_c   1.000
_cell.angle_alpha   90.00
_cell.angle_beta   90.00
_cell.angle_gamma   90.00
#
_symmetry.space_group_name_H-M   'P 1'
#
loop_
_entity.id
_entity.type
_entity.pdbx_description
1 polymer ?
#
loop_
_entity_poly.entity_id
_entity_poly.type
_entity_poly.pdbx_seq_one_letter_code
_entity_poly.pdbx_strand_id
1 'polypeptide(L)'
;LKTKKIVDNVTNNNESITRTSEIIYENESSVLDIGDEYEIEDEEKDYRGNVDNKNSYKIKEKYIDSYITRTLPEGMFVTFYSGDESDYLSDDKRTFSEKYSYVIVMLELVNESNEESNMTFITPTVMQIGYFNDDNVFTMYDYRRGGLSGAESIKGHVELPIGSKNTVNLCYIIPDELLDRQLVVAGMISEYDKGAPKVPYFKVKMSAE
;
A
#
# COMPACT_ATOMS: atom_id res chain seq x y z
N LEU A 1 26.10 -8.79 12.12
CA LEU A 1 25.01 -8.97 13.10
C LEU A 1 23.71 -9.06 12.29
N LYS A 2 22.76 -9.92 12.67
CA LYS A 2 21.42 -9.87 12.08
C LYS A 2 20.72 -8.63 12.62
N THR A 3 20.46 -7.65 11.76
CA THR A 3 19.79 -6.39 12.13
C THR A 3 18.33 -6.69 12.43
N LYS A 4 17.91 -6.48 13.68
CA LYS A 4 16.53 -6.65 14.12
C LYS A 4 15.74 -5.39 13.76
N LYS A 5 14.58 -5.55 13.18
CA LYS A 5 13.60 -4.53 12.84
C LYS A 5 12.35 -4.87 13.63
N ILE A 6 11.57 -3.92 14.11
CA ILE A 6 10.24 -4.15 14.69
C ILE A 6 9.17 -3.58 13.69
N VAL A 7 7.90 -3.99 13.67
CA VAL A 7 6.88 -3.69 12.64
C VAL A 7 5.50 -3.52 13.26
N ASP A 8 5.03 -2.31 13.44
CA ASP A 8 3.70 -2.11 14.02
C ASP A 8 2.54 -2.50 13.08
N ASN A 9 1.96 -3.69 13.27
CA ASN A 9 0.66 -4.11 12.75
C ASN A 9 -0.46 -3.36 13.44
N VAL A 10 -1.40 -2.82 12.65
CA VAL A 10 -2.59 -2.16 13.17
C VAL A 10 -3.81 -2.99 12.81
N THR A 11 -4.56 -3.43 13.83
CA THR A 11 -5.85 -4.08 13.64
C THR A 11 -6.95 -3.05 13.90
N ASN A 12 -7.78 -2.81 12.88
CA ASN A 12 -8.92 -1.91 13.00
C ASN A 12 -10.17 -2.74 13.31
N ASN A 13 -10.59 -2.71 14.56
CA ASN A 13 -11.91 -3.18 14.96
C ASN A 13 -12.78 -1.94 15.15
N ASN A 14 -14.07 -1.99 14.78
CA ASN A 14 -15.03 -0.87 14.74
C ASN A 14 -15.13 0.02 16.00
N GLU A 15 -14.37 -0.26 17.07
CA GLU A 15 -14.36 0.46 18.34
C GLU A 15 -12.96 0.91 18.82
N SER A 16 -11.83 0.42 18.25
CA SER A 16 -10.49 0.88 18.64
C SER A 16 -9.37 0.49 17.65
N ILE A 17 -8.34 1.33 17.58
CA ILE A 17 -7.08 1.07 16.85
C ILE A 17 -6.12 0.37 17.82
N THR A 18 -5.76 -0.89 17.55
CA THR A 18 -4.71 -1.60 18.29
C THR A 18 -3.42 -1.57 17.48
N ARG A 19 -2.32 -1.07 18.04
CA ARG A 19 -0.96 -1.05 17.43
C ARG A 19 -0.12 -2.19 18.03
N THR A 20 0.49 -3.03 17.20
CA THR A 20 1.24 -4.24 17.61
C THR A 20 2.55 -4.39 16.85
N SER A 21 3.70 -4.36 17.51
CA SER A 21 5.03 -4.40 16.86
C SER A 21 5.53 -5.84 16.58
N GLU A 22 5.68 -6.26 15.32
CA GLU A 22 6.30 -7.49 14.77
C GLU A 22 7.81 -7.31 14.58
N ILE A 23 8.65 -8.30 14.22
CA ILE A 23 10.10 -8.10 14.00
C ILE A 23 10.51 -8.49 12.56
N ILE A 24 11.11 -7.59 11.78
CA ILE A 24 11.70 -7.88 10.45
C ILE A 24 13.23 -7.99 10.57
N TYR A 25 13.91 -8.65 9.66
CA TYR A 25 15.37 -8.54 9.53
C TYR A 25 15.74 -7.87 8.19
N GLU A 26 16.86 -7.14 8.09
CA GLU A 26 17.29 -6.46 6.84
C GLU A 26 17.36 -7.41 5.63
N ASN A 27 17.71 -8.66 5.89
CA ASN A 27 17.75 -9.74 4.90
C ASN A 27 16.36 -10.27 4.50
N GLU A 28 15.29 -9.80 5.13
CA GLU A 28 13.88 -10.19 4.97
C GLU A 28 12.99 -9.03 4.47
N SER A 29 13.56 -7.86 4.13
CA SER A 29 12.83 -6.77 3.46
C SER A 29 13.44 -6.44 2.09
N SER A 30 12.61 -6.24 1.08
CA SER A 30 13.01 -5.72 -0.23
C SER A 30 12.54 -4.28 -0.30
N VAL A 31 13.46 -3.33 -0.18
CA VAL A 31 13.16 -1.94 -0.56
C VAL A 31 13.21 -1.90 -2.07
N LEU A 32 12.09 -1.56 -2.70
CA LEU A 32 11.91 -1.53 -4.14
C LEU A 32 11.98 -0.09 -4.63
N ASP A 33 12.81 0.13 -5.64
CA ASP A 33 12.93 1.39 -6.35
C ASP A 33 11.96 1.42 -7.54
N ILE A 34 11.77 2.61 -8.11
CA ILE A 34 10.92 2.80 -9.29
C ILE A 34 11.42 1.92 -10.45
N GLY A 35 10.51 1.14 -11.03
CA GLY A 35 10.76 0.19 -12.11
C GLY A 35 10.84 -1.26 -11.62
N ASP A 36 11.04 -1.49 -10.33
CA ASP A 36 11.11 -2.84 -9.76
C ASP A 36 9.76 -3.55 -9.81
N GLU A 37 9.84 -4.88 -9.88
CA GLU A 37 8.69 -5.78 -9.94
C GLU A 37 8.69 -6.70 -8.72
N TYR A 38 7.50 -6.99 -8.20
CA TYR A 38 7.25 -7.87 -7.08
C TYR A 38 6.11 -8.82 -7.39
N GLU A 39 6.12 -10.00 -6.79
CA GLU A 39 5.08 -11.00 -6.98
C GLU A 39 4.51 -11.39 -5.62
N ILE A 40 3.18 -11.34 -5.52
CA ILE A 40 2.40 -11.81 -4.38
C ILE A 40 1.71 -13.10 -4.81
N GLU A 41 1.92 -14.17 -4.05
CA GLU A 41 1.27 -15.46 -4.27
C GLU A 41 0.67 -15.95 -2.95
N ASP A 42 -0.59 -16.38 -3.01
CA ASP A 42 -1.29 -17.04 -1.91
C ASP A 42 -1.85 -18.37 -2.40
N GLU A 43 -1.60 -19.42 -1.63
CA GLU A 43 -2.05 -20.79 -1.90
C GLU A 43 -2.96 -21.22 -0.75
N GLU A 44 -4.25 -20.94 -0.90
CA GLU A 44 -5.25 -21.36 0.07
C GLU A 44 -5.36 -22.89 0.07
N LYS A 45 -5.58 -23.47 1.25
CA LYS A 45 -5.79 -24.90 1.41
C LYS A 45 -7.18 -25.19 1.96
N ASP A 46 -7.82 -26.21 1.41
CA ASP A 46 -9.07 -26.73 1.94
C ASP A 46 -8.88 -27.37 3.33
N TYR A 47 -9.99 -27.72 3.99
CA TYR A 47 -9.96 -28.37 5.31
C TYR A 47 -9.26 -29.74 5.34
N ARG A 48 -8.91 -30.30 4.17
CA ARG A 48 -8.17 -31.56 4.02
C ARG A 48 -6.68 -31.32 3.71
N GLY A 49 -6.26 -30.07 3.58
CA GLY A 49 -4.89 -29.66 3.26
C GLY A 49 -4.54 -29.71 1.77
N ASN A 50 -5.52 -29.90 0.87
CA ASN A 50 -5.29 -29.78 -0.57
C ASN A 50 -5.35 -28.31 -0.99
N VAL A 51 -4.64 -27.96 -2.05
CA VAL A 51 -4.71 -26.61 -2.62
C VAL A 51 -6.13 -26.32 -3.11
N ASP A 52 -6.71 -25.22 -2.63
CA ASP A 52 -7.93 -24.63 -3.15
C ASP A 52 -7.57 -23.61 -4.24
N ASN A 53 -7.50 -24.09 -5.48
CA ASN A 53 -7.18 -23.25 -6.64
C ASN A 53 -8.14 -22.07 -6.82
N LYS A 54 -9.38 -22.19 -6.33
CA LYS A 54 -10.41 -21.16 -6.50
C LYS A 54 -10.15 -19.92 -5.67
N ASN A 55 -9.55 -20.09 -4.49
CA ASN A 55 -9.27 -18.96 -3.61
C ASN A 55 -7.78 -18.57 -3.63
N SER A 56 -6.92 -19.45 -4.15
CA SER A 56 -5.51 -19.12 -4.44
C SER A 56 -5.40 -18.03 -5.50
N TYR A 57 -4.39 -17.16 -5.36
CA TYR A 57 -4.14 -16.06 -6.29
C TYR A 57 -2.65 -15.79 -6.50
N LYS A 58 -2.34 -15.17 -7.64
CA LYS A 58 -1.00 -14.69 -7.98
C LYS A 58 -1.10 -13.33 -8.68
N ILE A 59 -0.55 -12.30 -8.05
CA ILE A 59 -0.55 -10.93 -8.56
C ILE A 59 0.90 -10.47 -8.72
N LYS A 60 1.22 -9.99 -9.92
CA LYS A 60 2.48 -9.32 -10.17
C LYS A 60 2.28 -7.81 -10.09
N GLU A 61 3.09 -7.14 -9.29
CA GLU A 61 3.09 -5.70 -9.08
C GLU A 61 4.36 -5.08 -9.66
N LYS A 62 4.22 -3.94 -10.33
CA LYS A 62 5.35 -3.14 -10.80
C LYS A 62 5.25 -1.74 -10.23
N TYR A 63 6.32 -1.28 -9.61
CA TYR A 63 6.38 0.07 -9.09
C TYR A 63 6.65 1.05 -10.23
N ILE A 64 5.65 1.83 -10.62
CA ILE A 64 5.73 2.68 -11.82
C ILE A 64 6.39 4.01 -11.51
N ASP A 65 5.93 4.73 -10.49
CA ASP A 65 6.45 6.03 -10.07
C ASP A 65 5.78 6.45 -8.75
N SER A 66 6.29 7.52 -8.14
CA SER A 66 5.60 8.22 -7.06
C SER A 66 5.98 9.70 -7.02
N TYR A 67 5.14 10.50 -6.38
CA TYR A 67 5.42 11.93 -6.19
C TYR A 67 4.64 12.50 -5.03
N ILE A 68 5.11 13.65 -4.55
CA ILE A 68 4.47 14.45 -3.50
C ILE A 68 3.81 15.67 -4.17
N THR A 69 2.59 16.00 -3.77
CA THR A 69 1.85 17.17 -4.27
C THR A 69 0.98 17.75 -3.18
N ARG A 70 0.73 19.06 -3.21
CA ARG A 70 -0.28 19.70 -2.34
C ARG A 70 -1.69 19.66 -2.93
N THR A 71 -1.82 19.38 -4.22
CA THR A 71 -3.12 19.34 -4.91
C THR A 71 -3.47 17.92 -5.31
N LEU A 72 -4.65 17.46 -4.88
CA LEU A 72 -5.17 16.15 -5.19
C LEU A 72 -5.33 15.97 -6.71
N PRO A 73 -4.81 14.88 -7.31
CA PRO A 73 -4.97 14.62 -8.74
C PRO A 73 -6.43 14.52 -9.18
N GLU A 74 -6.74 15.06 -10.36
CA GLU A 74 -8.10 15.05 -10.93
C GLU A 74 -8.69 13.62 -10.98
N GLY A 75 -9.99 13.49 -10.73
CA GLY A 75 -10.70 12.21 -10.70
C GLY A 75 -10.46 11.35 -9.44
N MET A 76 -9.49 11.71 -8.60
CA MET A 76 -9.23 10.98 -7.36
C MET A 76 -10.18 11.41 -6.23
N PHE A 77 -10.62 10.43 -5.43
CA PHE A 77 -11.42 10.63 -4.22
C PHE A 77 -10.64 10.16 -2.99
N VAL A 78 -10.66 10.97 -1.93
CA VAL A 78 -9.90 10.74 -0.70
C VAL A 78 -10.80 10.91 0.52
N THR A 79 -10.59 10.06 1.52
CA THR A 79 -11.24 10.19 2.84
C THR A 79 -10.33 10.97 3.78
N PHE A 80 -10.80 12.14 4.22
CA PHE A 80 -10.14 12.97 5.22
C PHE A 80 -10.61 12.56 6.62
N TYR A 81 -9.71 12.54 7.60
CA TYR A 81 -10.13 12.45 8.99
C TYR A 81 -10.61 13.84 9.44
N SER A 82 -11.73 13.88 10.17
CA SER A 82 -12.36 15.15 10.56
C SER A 82 -11.47 15.96 11.52
N GLY A 83 -11.38 17.28 11.31
CA GLY A 83 -10.62 18.19 12.18
C GLY A 83 -9.42 18.81 11.47
N ASP A 84 -8.22 18.65 12.03
CA ASP A 84 -6.98 19.35 11.66
C ASP A 84 -6.67 19.27 10.16
N GLU A 85 -6.77 18.10 9.51
CA GLU A 85 -6.54 17.99 8.04
C GLU A 85 -7.49 18.90 7.23
N SER A 86 -8.77 18.95 7.60
CA SER A 86 -9.78 19.71 6.85
C SER A 86 -9.64 21.22 7.00
N ASP A 87 -8.99 21.70 8.08
CA ASP A 87 -8.79 23.13 8.34
C ASP A 87 -7.73 23.75 7.40
N TYR A 88 -6.86 22.93 6.80
CA TYR A 88 -5.85 23.38 5.82
C TYR A 88 -6.23 23.10 4.37
N LEU A 89 -7.43 22.57 4.11
CA LEU A 89 -7.92 22.42 2.74
C LEU A 89 -8.46 23.75 2.22
N SER A 90 -8.12 24.07 0.98
CA SER A 90 -8.78 25.14 0.23
C SER A 90 -10.27 24.87 0.06
N ASP A 91 -11.01 25.91 -0.33
CA ASP A 91 -12.47 25.85 -0.55
C ASP A 91 -12.89 24.75 -1.54
N ASP A 92 -12.04 24.41 -2.50
CA ASP A 92 -12.26 23.32 -3.47
C ASP A 92 -12.13 21.91 -2.86
N LYS A 93 -11.66 21.80 -1.61
CA LYS A 93 -11.36 20.57 -0.86
C LYS A 93 -10.37 19.64 -1.56
N ARG A 94 -9.46 20.20 -2.35
CA ARG A 94 -8.46 19.44 -3.13
C ARG A 94 -7.03 19.88 -2.87
N THR A 95 -6.79 21.10 -2.41
CA THR A 95 -5.43 21.60 -2.20
C THR A 95 -5.17 21.89 -0.74
N PHE A 96 -4.08 21.34 -0.19
CA PHE A 96 -3.61 21.75 1.13
C PHE A 96 -2.82 23.05 1.03
N SER A 97 -3.17 24.05 1.83
CA SER A 97 -2.45 25.32 1.93
C SER A 97 -1.10 25.16 2.64
N GLU A 98 -1.07 24.33 3.69
CA GLU A 98 0.09 24.05 4.54
C GLU A 98 -0.11 22.75 5.34
N LYS A 99 0.91 22.37 6.12
CA LYS A 99 0.99 21.24 7.06
C LYS A 99 0.85 19.83 6.51
N TYR A 100 0.11 19.65 5.44
CA TYR A 100 -0.15 18.34 4.85
C TYR A 100 0.16 18.35 3.35
N SER A 101 0.59 17.21 2.85
CA SER A 101 0.83 16.94 1.45
C SER A 101 0.26 15.57 1.07
N TYR A 102 -0.16 15.43 -0.18
CA TYR A 102 -0.51 14.13 -0.74
C TYR A 102 0.74 13.40 -1.21
N VAL A 103 0.84 12.11 -0.88
CA VAL A 103 1.80 11.19 -1.49
C VAL A 103 1.04 10.29 -2.45
N ILE A 104 1.44 10.31 -3.72
CA ILE A 104 0.86 9.50 -4.78
C ILE A 104 1.85 8.41 -5.17
N VAL A 105 1.39 7.16 -5.14
CA VAL A 105 2.17 5.98 -5.55
C VAL A 105 1.44 5.27 -6.68
N MET A 106 2.13 4.99 -7.77
CA MET A 106 1.57 4.38 -8.97
C MET A 106 2.10 2.95 -9.11
N LEU A 107 1.19 1.99 -9.15
CA LEU A 107 1.50 0.57 -9.37
C LEU A 107 0.80 0.07 -10.63
N GLU A 108 1.49 -0.76 -11.39
CA GLU A 108 0.87 -1.60 -12.40
C GLU A 108 0.70 -3.02 -11.83
N LEU A 109 -0.48 -3.58 -11.99
CA LEU A 109 -0.88 -4.86 -11.42
C LEU A 109 -1.30 -5.78 -12.54
N VAL A 110 -0.80 -7.00 -12.54
CA VAL A 110 -1.14 -8.07 -13.48
C VAL A 110 -1.67 -9.25 -12.69
N ASN A 111 -2.86 -9.72 -13.05
CA ASN A 111 -3.42 -10.92 -12.45
C ASN A 111 -2.94 -12.16 -13.21
N GLU A 112 -2.00 -12.88 -12.61
CA GLU A 112 -1.41 -14.12 -13.13
C GLU A 112 -1.97 -15.36 -12.41
N SER A 113 -3.12 -15.22 -11.75
CA SER A 113 -3.78 -16.33 -11.06
C SER A 113 -4.19 -17.42 -12.04
N ASN A 114 -4.35 -18.64 -11.51
CA ASN A 114 -4.82 -19.77 -12.31
C ASN A 114 -6.26 -19.56 -12.80
N GLU A 115 -6.65 -20.22 -13.89
CA GLU A 115 -7.96 -20.06 -14.54
C GLU A 115 -9.16 -20.46 -13.66
N GLU A 116 -8.94 -21.25 -12.60
CA GLU A 116 -9.99 -21.65 -11.65
C GLU A 116 -10.19 -20.61 -10.53
N SER A 117 -9.29 -19.64 -10.41
CA SER A 117 -9.34 -18.62 -9.36
C SER A 117 -10.56 -17.71 -9.53
N ASN A 118 -11.21 -17.39 -8.42
CA ASN A 118 -12.29 -16.41 -8.36
C ASN A 118 -11.76 -14.97 -8.21
N MET A 119 -10.43 -14.78 -8.17
CA MET A 119 -9.80 -13.48 -8.03
C MET A 119 -10.06 -12.62 -9.28
N THR A 120 -11.05 -11.74 -9.16
CA THR A 120 -11.48 -10.81 -10.22
C THR A 120 -11.42 -9.36 -9.78
N PHE A 121 -11.29 -9.13 -8.48
CA PHE A 121 -11.16 -7.82 -7.87
C PHE A 121 -10.04 -7.86 -6.86
N ILE A 122 -9.19 -6.84 -6.90
CA ILE A 122 -8.19 -6.64 -5.87
C ILE A 122 -8.61 -5.46 -5.00
N THR A 123 -8.18 -5.51 -3.74
CA THR A 123 -8.39 -4.41 -2.81
C THR A 123 -7.02 -3.95 -2.31
N PRO A 124 -6.42 -2.91 -2.91
CA PRO A 124 -5.15 -2.37 -2.41
C PRO A 124 -5.31 -1.61 -1.08
N THR A 125 -6.35 -1.91 -0.29
CA THR A 125 -6.71 -1.26 0.98
C THR A 125 -5.74 -1.53 2.11
N VAL A 126 -4.92 -2.57 1.98
CA VAL A 126 -3.93 -2.96 2.99
C VAL A 126 -2.54 -2.35 2.77
N MET A 127 -2.41 -1.45 1.79
CA MET A 127 -1.17 -0.71 1.55
C MET A 127 -1.04 0.44 2.56
N GLN A 128 0.03 0.40 3.34
CA GLN A 128 0.36 1.36 4.41
C GLN A 128 1.52 2.25 3.98
N ILE A 129 1.57 3.46 4.50
CA ILE A 129 2.72 4.36 4.35
C ILE A 129 3.38 4.60 5.70
N GLY A 130 4.69 4.69 5.68
CA GLY A 130 5.49 4.96 6.87
C GLY A 130 6.92 5.32 6.50
N TYR A 131 7.81 5.19 7.47
CA TYR A 131 9.24 5.44 7.31
C TYR A 131 10.05 4.49 8.20
N PHE A 132 11.34 4.35 7.93
CA PHE A 132 12.26 3.72 8.86
C PHE A 132 12.75 4.76 9.86
N ASN A 133 12.61 4.46 11.16
CA ASN A 133 13.16 5.32 12.21
C ASN A 133 14.69 5.14 12.33
N ASP A 134 15.31 5.84 13.27
CA ASP A 134 16.78 5.85 13.43
C ASP A 134 17.37 4.46 13.78
N ASP A 135 16.55 3.53 14.29
CA ASP A 135 16.89 2.14 14.55
C ASP A 135 16.59 1.19 13.35
N ASN A 136 16.29 1.76 12.17
CA ASN A 136 15.82 1.07 10.96
C ASN A 136 14.51 0.28 11.14
N VAL A 137 13.71 0.60 12.17
CA VAL A 137 12.40 0.00 12.47
C VAL A 137 11.33 0.66 11.61
N PHE A 138 10.49 -0.15 10.95
CA PHE A 138 9.37 0.40 10.17
C PHE A 138 8.34 0.99 11.12
N THR A 139 8.14 2.29 11.02
CA THR A 139 7.11 3.02 11.75
C THR A 139 5.99 3.34 10.78
N MET A 140 4.87 2.64 10.94
CA MET A 140 3.64 2.90 10.18
C MET A 140 3.08 4.26 10.59
N TYR A 141 2.74 5.10 9.60
CA TYR A 141 2.10 6.39 9.82
C TYR A 141 0.59 6.29 9.55
N ASP A 142 0.21 5.79 8.37
CA ASP A 142 -1.18 5.83 7.93
C ASP A 142 -1.51 4.76 6.87
N TYR A 143 -2.80 4.59 6.61
CA TYR A 143 -3.34 3.76 5.54
C TYR A 143 -3.66 4.57 4.28
N ARG A 144 -3.85 3.86 3.17
CA ARG A 144 -4.35 4.44 1.91
C ARG A 144 -5.66 5.21 2.15
N ARG A 145 -5.65 6.51 1.87
CA ARG A 145 -6.81 7.40 2.04
C ARG A 145 -7.69 7.49 0.80
N GLY A 146 -7.13 7.17 -0.37
CA GLY A 146 -7.86 7.21 -1.63
C GLY A 146 -7.08 6.55 -2.76
N GLY A 147 -7.69 6.54 -3.94
CA GLY A 147 -7.00 6.06 -5.12
C GLY A 147 -7.75 6.33 -6.40
N LEU A 148 -7.06 6.11 -7.52
CA LEU A 148 -7.60 6.17 -8.87
C LEU A 148 -7.16 4.92 -9.62
N SER A 149 -8.04 4.34 -10.40
CA SER A 149 -7.77 3.13 -11.19
C SER A 149 -8.20 3.36 -12.63
N GLY A 150 -7.52 2.73 -13.58
CA GLY A 150 -7.94 2.72 -14.98
C GLY A 150 -9.21 1.90 -15.24
N ALA A 151 -9.60 1.00 -14.33
CA ALA A 151 -10.87 0.27 -14.38
C ALA A 151 -11.93 0.86 -13.44
N GLU A 152 -13.19 0.49 -13.69
CA GLU A 152 -14.32 0.85 -12.84
C GLU A 152 -14.07 0.40 -11.40
N SER A 153 -14.07 1.36 -10.48
CA SER A 153 -13.92 1.10 -9.04
C SER A 153 -15.28 0.90 -8.41
N ILE A 154 -15.58 -0.31 -7.95
CA ILE A 154 -16.75 -0.58 -7.11
C ILE A 154 -16.27 -0.48 -5.66
N LYS A 155 -16.69 0.56 -4.94
CA LYS A 155 -16.46 0.71 -3.48
C LYS A 155 -14.99 0.53 -3.04
N GLY A 156 -14.02 0.94 -3.85
CA GLY A 156 -12.60 0.85 -3.50
C GLY A 156 -11.90 -0.46 -3.88
N HIS A 157 -12.62 -1.36 -4.55
CA HIS A 157 -12.07 -2.50 -5.28
C HIS A 157 -11.68 -2.09 -6.70
N VAL A 158 -10.63 -2.69 -7.23
CA VAL A 158 -10.20 -2.52 -8.62
C VAL A 158 -10.47 -3.83 -9.36
N GLU A 159 -11.26 -3.75 -10.42
CA GLU A 159 -11.48 -4.89 -11.31
C GLU A 159 -10.15 -5.26 -11.99
N LEU A 160 -9.78 -6.53 -11.85
CA LEU A 160 -8.56 -7.11 -12.39
C LEU A 160 -8.81 -8.58 -12.74
N PRO A 161 -9.52 -8.89 -13.85
CA PRO A 161 -9.74 -10.25 -14.30
C PRO A 161 -8.45 -11.01 -14.57
N ILE A 162 -8.50 -12.34 -14.57
CA ILE A 162 -7.32 -13.18 -14.87
C ILE A 162 -6.72 -12.83 -16.24
N GLY A 163 -5.40 -12.70 -16.30
CA GLY A 163 -4.65 -12.30 -17.48
C GLY A 163 -4.74 -10.82 -17.84
N SER A 164 -5.51 -10.03 -17.07
CA SER A 164 -5.61 -8.59 -17.28
C SER A 164 -4.51 -7.83 -16.56
N LYS A 165 -4.40 -6.55 -16.93
CA LYS A 165 -3.46 -5.60 -16.36
C LYS A 165 -4.17 -4.30 -16.07
N ASN A 166 -3.83 -3.67 -14.95
CA ASN A 166 -4.39 -2.38 -14.57
C ASN A 166 -3.36 -1.52 -13.84
N THR A 167 -3.54 -0.20 -13.92
CA THR A 167 -2.73 0.75 -13.16
C THR A 167 -3.58 1.35 -12.04
N VAL A 168 -3.02 1.35 -10.84
CA VAL A 168 -3.64 1.94 -9.66
C VAL A 168 -2.75 3.03 -9.11
N ASN A 169 -3.36 4.16 -8.80
CA ASN A 169 -2.74 5.25 -8.07
C ASN A 169 -3.27 5.20 -6.64
N LEU A 170 -2.37 5.08 -5.68
CA LEU A 170 -2.65 5.10 -4.25
C LEU A 170 -2.36 6.49 -3.72
N CYS A 171 -3.20 6.97 -2.81
CA CYS A 171 -3.07 8.30 -2.23
C CYS A 171 -3.08 8.24 -0.71
N TYR A 172 -2.13 8.97 -0.13
CA TYR A 172 -1.93 9.14 1.30
C TYR A 172 -1.87 10.63 1.62
N ILE A 173 -2.24 11.01 2.85
CA ILE A 173 -2.10 12.36 3.37
C ILE A 173 -1.02 12.32 4.45
N ILE A 174 0.05 13.09 4.28
CA ILE A 174 1.24 13.06 5.15
C ILE A 174 1.54 14.46 5.68
N PRO A 175 1.81 14.61 6.98
CA PRO A 175 2.31 15.85 7.56
C PRO A 175 3.63 16.25 6.92
N ASP A 176 3.79 17.53 6.65
CA ASP A 176 4.99 18.06 5.99
C ASP A 176 6.27 17.75 6.79
N GLU A 177 6.18 17.63 8.12
CA GLU A 177 7.30 17.25 9.00
C GLU A 177 7.87 15.84 8.75
N LEU A 178 7.08 14.97 8.10
CA LEU A 178 7.54 13.62 7.72
C LEU A 178 8.15 13.58 6.32
N LEU A 179 8.07 14.65 5.54
CA LEU A 179 8.64 14.72 4.18
C LEU A 179 10.17 14.83 4.19
N ASP A 180 10.79 15.08 5.34
CA ASP A 180 12.25 14.98 5.48
C ASP A 180 12.74 13.54 5.73
N ARG A 181 11.81 12.61 6.00
CA ARG A 181 12.11 11.18 6.19
C ARG A 181 12.01 10.45 4.85
N GLN A 182 12.77 9.35 4.71
CA GLN A 182 12.55 8.44 3.58
C GLN A 182 11.23 7.69 3.77
N LEU A 183 10.18 8.16 3.10
CA LEU A 183 8.88 7.49 3.09
C LEU A 183 8.95 6.21 2.26
N VAL A 184 8.21 5.21 2.72
CA VAL A 184 8.01 3.93 2.03
C VAL A 184 6.55 3.52 2.12
N VAL A 185 6.04 2.90 1.05
CA VAL A 185 4.73 2.24 1.03
C VAL A 185 4.94 0.73 1.08
N ALA A 186 4.17 0.04 1.91
CA ALA A 186 4.26 -1.41 2.07
C ALA A 186 2.86 -2.05 2.07
N GLY A 187 2.75 -3.20 1.42
CA GLY A 187 1.58 -4.06 1.58
C GLY A 187 1.59 -4.73 2.96
N MET A 188 0.43 -4.86 3.59
CA MET A 188 0.27 -5.73 4.76
C MET A 188 0.34 -7.18 4.30
N ILE A 189 1.33 -7.93 4.78
CA ILE A 189 1.40 -9.38 4.57
C ILE A 189 0.44 -10.05 5.55
N SER A 190 -0.41 -10.94 5.05
CA SER A 190 -1.26 -11.78 5.90
C SER A 190 -0.49 -13.03 6.34
N GLU A 191 -0.86 -13.62 7.48
CA GLU A 191 -0.28 -14.88 7.96
C GLU A 191 -0.45 -16.06 6.99
N TYR A 192 -1.28 -15.91 5.96
CA TYR A 192 -1.60 -16.92 4.95
C TYR A 192 -0.73 -16.82 3.69
N ASP A 193 -0.05 -15.69 3.46
CA ASP A 193 0.70 -15.46 2.22
C ASP A 193 1.88 -16.45 2.11
N LYS A 194 1.89 -17.26 1.04
CA LYS A 194 2.82 -18.38 0.92
C LYS A 194 4.19 -17.90 0.42
N GLY A 195 5.23 -18.13 1.22
CA GLY A 195 6.61 -17.96 0.78
C GLY A 195 6.97 -16.53 0.40
N ALA A 196 6.22 -15.53 0.87
CA ALA A 196 6.48 -14.11 0.62
C ALA A 196 7.94 -13.82 0.98
N PRO A 197 8.83 -13.57 0.00
CA PRO A 197 10.26 -13.61 0.29
C PRO A 197 10.64 -12.49 1.24
N LYS A 198 10.00 -11.32 1.11
CA LYS A 198 10.30 -10.07 1.80
C LYS A 198 9.14 -9.10 1.57
N VAL A 199 8.62 -8.42 2.60
CA VAL A 199 7.62 -7.35 2.42
C VAL A 199 8.18 -6.31 1.43
N PRO A 200 7.48 -5.99 0.32
CA PRO A 200 7.92 -4.95 -0.59
C PRO A 200 7.73 -3.59 0.08
N TYR A 201 8.81 -2.83 0.21
CA TYR A 201 8.79 -1.43 0.63
C TYR A 201 9.07 -0.56 -0.59
N PHE A 202 8.02 -0.03 -1.21
CA PHE A 202 8.12 0.89 -2.34
C PHE A 202 8.63 2.25 -1.84
N LYS A 203 9.86 2.58 -2.23
CA LYS A 203 10.54 3.80 -1.79
C LYS A 203 9.94 5.01 -2.49
N VAL A 204 9.25 5.87 -1.73
CA VAL A 204 8.66 7.09 -2.27
C VAL A 204 9.76 8.00 -2.80
N LYS A 205 9.59 8.45 -4.04
CA LYS A 205 10.41 9.46 -4.68
C LYS A 205 10.10 10.80 -4.01
N MET A 206 11.01 11.21 -3.15
CA MET A 206 11.02 12.57 -2.63
C MET A 206 11.31 13.50 -3.83
N SER A 207 10.64 14.65 -3.88
CA SER A 207 10.94 15.65 -4.90
C SER A 207 12.44 15.95 -4.90
N ALA A 208 13.10 15.63 -6.00
CA ALA A 208 14.47 16.04 -6.25
C ALA A 208 14.50 17.57 -6.42
N GLU A 209 15.56 18.19 -5.92
CA GLU A 209 16.01 19.50 -6.41
C GLU A 209 16.00 19.57 -7.95
#